data_AF-A0A7X5IET7-F1
#
_entry.id   AF-A0A7X5IET7-F1
#
_cell.length_a   1.000
_cell.length_b   1.000
_cell.length_c   1.000
_cell.angle_alpha   90.00
_cell.angle_beta   90.00
_cell.angle_gamma   90.00
#
_symmetry.space_group_name_H-M   'P 1'
#
loop_
_entity.id
_entity.type
_entity.pdbx_description
1 polymer ?
#
loop_
_entity_poly.entity_id
_entity_poly.type
_entity_poly.pdbx_seq_one_letter_code
_entity_poly.pdbx_strand_id
1 'polypeptide(L)' 'MGTLKEFREQKGVKQTSVAQHLGVTRQTYANYEDNQESMSIGQARAVCDFLGVPVEQIFLPAKVD' A
#
# COMPACT_ATOMS: atom_id res chain seq x y z
N MET A 1 0.10 -5.75 12.13
CA MET A 1 0.72 -5.10 10.95
C MET A 1 0.44 -6.01 9.76
N GLY A 2 -0.05 -5.46 8.65
CA GLY A 2 -0.29 -6.20 7.41
C GLY A 2 0.35 -5.49 6.23
N THR A 3 0.59 -6.19 5.14
CA THR A 3 1.19 -5.64 3.92
C THR A 3 0.15 -4.98 3.02
N LEU A 4 0.59 -4.12 2.11
CA LEU A 4 -0.23 -3.56 1.04
C LEU A 4 -0.99 -4.65 0.27
N LYS A 5 -0.30 -5.75 -0.03
CA LYS A 5 -0.88 -6.90 -0.73
C LYS A 5 -2.04 -7.51 0.03
N GLU A 6 -1.85 -7.80 1.31
CA GLU A 6 -2.88 -8.41 2.17
C GLU A 6 -4.12 -7.53 2.24
N PHE A 7 -3.96 -6.23 2.54
CA PHE A 7 -5.08 -5.30 2.61
C PHE A 7 -5.77 -5.10 1.26
N ARG A 8 -5.00 -5.04 0.17
CA ARG A 8 -5.55 -4.96 -1.19
C ARG A 8 -6.41 -6.19 -1.50
N GLU A 9 -5.90 -7.39 -1.22
CA GLU A 9 -6.59 -8.65 -1.52
C GLU A 9 -7.84 -8.83 -0.65
N GLN A 10 -7.77 -8.50 0.64
CA GLN A 10 -8.93 -8.48 1.54
C GLN A 10 -10.06 -7.58 1.03
N LYS A 11 -9.72 -6.50 0.33
CA LYS A 11 -10.67 -5.55 -0.26
C LYS A 11 -11.10 -5.91 -1.68
N GLY A 12 -10.60 -7.01 -2.25
CA GLY A 12 -10.91 -7.41 -3.63
C GLY A 12 -10.38 -6.45 -4.69
N VAL A 13 -9.38 -5.63 -4.34
CA VAL A 13 -8.83 -4.59 -5.21
C VAL A 13 -7.75 -5.17 -6.13
N LYS A 14 -7.76 -4.78 -7.41
CA LYS A 14 -6.72 -5.18 -8.37
C LYS A 14 -5.49 -4.29 -8.24
N GLN A 15 -4.30 -4.86 -8.45
CA GLN A 15 -3.05 -4.09 -8.52
C GLN A 15 -3.12 -2.93 -9.54
N THR A 16 -3.79 -3.14 -10.68
CA THR A 16 -3.98 -2.10 -11.70
C THR A 16 -4.79 -0.91 -11.19
N SER A 17 -5.76 -1.12 -10.31
CA SER A 17 -6.58 -0.05 -9.74
C SER A 17 -5.77 0.84 -8.81
N VAL A 18 -4.93 0.24 -7.97
CA VAL A 18 -4.02 1.01 -7.10
C VAL A 18 -2.96 1.73 -7.92
N ALA A 19 -2.38 1.05 -8.92
CA ALA A 19 -1.39 1.66 -9.81
C ALA A 19 -1.96 2.88 -10.55
N GLN A 20 -3.19 2.80 -11.05
CA GLN A 20 -3.90 3.93 -11.67
C GLN A 20 -4.11 5.07 -10.68
N HIS A 21 -4.53 4.77 -9.45
CA HIS A 21 -4.70 5.78 -8.40
C HIS A 21 -3.39 6.50 -8.06
N LEU A 22 -2.28 5.77 -8.01
CA LEU A 22 -0.95 6.31 -7.73
C LEU A 22 -0.28 6.96 -8.95
N GLY A 23 -0.85 6.85 -10.15
CA GLY A 23 -0.23 7.33 -11.39
C GLY A 23 1.05 6.58 -11.77
N VAL A 24 1.15 5.29 -11.44
CA VAL A 24 2.32 4.44 -11.73
C VAL A 24 1.93 3.22 -12.58
N THR A 25 2.93 2.49 -13.08
CA THR A 25 2.66 1.23 -13.79
C THR A 25 2.22 0.13 -12.82
N ARG A 26 1.49 -0.87 -13.31
CA ARG A 26 1.13 -2.06 -12.51
C ARG A 26 2.37 -2.80 -12.00
N GLN A 27 3.47 -2.82 -12.77
CA GLN A 27 4.73 -3.43 -12.34
C GLN A 27 5.37 -2.64 -11.19
N THR A 28 5.36 -1.31 -11.27
CA THR A 28 5.84 -0.44 -10.18
C THR A 28 5.04 -0.70 -8.89
N TYR A 29 3.71 -0.78 -8.98
CA TYR A 29 2.90 -1.07 -7.81
C TYR A 29 3.12 -2.50 -7.27
N ALA A 30 3.30 -3.50 -8.14
CA ALA A 30 3.67 -4.84 -7.70
C ALA A 30 5.01 -4.84 -6.93
N ASN A 31 6.00 -4.07 -7.39
CA ASN A 31 7.26 -3.88 -6.67
C ASN A 31 7.07 -3.22 -5.30
N TYR A 32 6.12 -2.28 -5.17
CA TYR A 32 5.79 -1.66 -3.88
C TYR A 32 5.18 -2.64 -2.88
N GLU A 33 4.43 -3.66 -3.33
CA GLU A 33 3.91 -4.69 -2.44
C GLU A 33 5.03 -5.53 -1.79
N ASP A 34 6.14 -5.71 -2.50
CA ASP A 34 7.30 -6.47 -2.02
C ASP A 34 8.35 -5.57 -1.32
N ASN A 35 8.40 -4.27 -1.66
CA ASN A 35 9.41 -3.29 -1.20
C ASN A 35 8.73 -1.98 -0.77
N GLN A 36 7.90 -2.04 0.27
CA GLN A 36 7.04 -0.93 0.70
C GLN A 36 7.85 0.32 1.13
N GLU A 37 9.09 0.13 1.59
CA GLU A 37 10.05 1.17 1.96
C GLU A 37 10.54 2.01 0.78
N SER A 38 10.36 1.54 -0.46
CA SER A 38 10.70 2.28 -1.67
C SER A 38 9.67 3.34 -2.05
N MET A 39 8.50 3.35 -1.40
CA MET A 39 7.47 4.34 -1.64
C MET A 39 7.81 5.67 -0.97
N SER A 40 7.51 6.78 -1.64
CA SER A 40 7.50 8.08 -0.97
C SER A 40 6.36 8.15 0.05
N ILE A 41 6.49 9.01 1.07
CA ILE A 41 5.44 9.24 2.08
C ILE A 41 4.10 9.62 1.42
N GLY A 42 4.14 10.43 0.35
CA GLY A 42 2.94 10.82 -0.38
C GLY A 42 2.24 9.63 -1.05
N GLN A 43 3.00 8.70 -1.64
CA GLN A 43 2.44 7.47 -2.22
C GLN A 43 1.91 6.52 -1.15
N ALA A 44 2.62 6.37 -0.04
CA ALA A 44 2.17 5.56 1.09
C ALA A 44 0.84 6.08 1.64
N ARG A 45 0.71 7.40 1.80
CA ARG A 45 -0.55 8.03 2.20
C ARG A 45 -1.66 7.80 1.18
N ALA A 46 -1.39 8.02 -0.11
CA ALA A 46 -2.38 7.88 -1.17
C ALA A 46 -2.91 6.44 -1.27
N VAL A 47 -2.04 5.42 -1.17
CA VAL A 47 -2.51 4.02 -1.21
C VAL A 47 -3.31 3.65 0.04
N CYS A 48 -2.92 4.14 1.21
CA CYS A 48 -3.66 3.93 2.45
C CYS A 48 -5.05 4.59 2.40
N ASP A 49 -5.13 5.82 1.89
CA ASP A 49 -6.39 6.54 1.68
C ASP A 49 -7.27 5.78 0.67
N PHE A 50 -6.69 5.31 -0.45
CA PHE A 50 -7.40 4.53 -1.47
C PHE A 50 -7.95 3.20 -0.93
N LEU A 51 -7.13 2.49 -0.14
CA LEU A 51 -7.54 1.25 0.50
C LEU A 51 -8.45 1.52 1.70
N GLY A 52 -8.53 2.73 2.24
CA GLY A 52 -9.27 3.01 3.47
C GLY A 52 -8.68 2.25 4.67
N VAL A 53 -7.35 2.29 4.80
CA VAL A 53 -6.57 1.65 5.87
C VAL A 53 -5.68 2.71 6.51
N PRO A 54 -5.62 2.83 7.85
CA PRO A 54 -4.69 3.75 8.49
C PRO A 54 -3.23 3.41 8.15
N VAL A 55 -2.38 4.42 7.94
CA VAL A 55 -0.98 4.24 7.53
C VAL A 55 -0.21 3.37 8.53
N GLU A 56 -0.58 3.45 9.80
CA GLU A 56 0.04 2.76 10.93
C GLU A 56 -0.18 1.24 10.86
N GLN A 57 -1.24 0.78 10.20
CA GLN A 57 -1.48 -0.66 10.05
C GLN A 57 -0.55 -1.32 9.03
N ILE A 58 0.00 -0.53 8.11
CA ILE A 58 0.84 -1.00 6.99
C ILE A 58 2.32 -0.65 7.20
N PHE A 59 2.62 0.58 7.60
CA PHE A 59 3.96 1.16 7.55
C PHE A 59 4.60 1.43 8.92
N LEU A 60 3.86 1.29 10.02
CA LEU A 60 4.43 1.47 11.37
C LEU A 60 4.52 0.12 12.10
N PRO A 61 5.59 -0.07 12.90
CA PRO A 61 5.67 -1.23 13.78
C PRO A 61 4.50 -1.22 14.77
N ALA A 62 3.97 -2.40 15.09
CA ALA A 62 3.10 -2.54 16.26
C ALA A 62 3.90 -2.04 17.47
N LYS A 63 3.28 -1.19 18.31
CA LYS A 63 3.94 -0.57 19.47
C LYS A 63 4.85 -1.59 20.16
N VAL A 64 6.14 -1.26 20.21
CA VAL A 64 7.08 -1.91 21.10
C VAL A 64 6.76 -1.37 22.49
N ASP A 65 6.26 -2.26 23.36
CA ASP A 65 6.13 -1.99 24.79
C ASP A 65 7.51 -1.95 25.46
#